data_AF-A0A3S0JTX9-F1
#
_entry.id   AF-A0A3S0JTX9-F1
#
_cell.length_a   1.000
_cell.length_b   1.000
_cell.length_c   1.000
_cell.angle_alpha   90.00
_cell.angle_beta   90.00
_cell.angle_gamma   90.00
#
_symmetry.space_group_name_H-M   'P 1'
#
loop_
_entity.id
_entity.type
_entity.pdbx_description
1 polymer ?
#
loop_
_entity_poly.entity_id
_entity_poly.type
_entity_poly.pdbx_seq_one_letter_code
_entity_poly.pdbx_strand_id
1 'polypeptide(L)'
;MYNKKNICKKIMIYIVFATNLIHGFGLVDFAKTCAGLGTVLLAAGATAAGIDWLTKLTDAQLIDKVRHDLHSIKKNNEYYISLFKQHLRWDRYNQTVRHDVLQVLSEQFLYDIASTNDTRYGQPFPSSVVQDCSQLEQDISLLLQRIEEIQRRAVLTEQDRYNLSAMRVLTEQLVSVQEELGLLKDYITKHISYFNLAQCGWQVNKLYTADFEVYNLYKYDQYNLLSNLDSIIHTKYKYTNFIYILYVEDLEATINNLLFSRNNVAYNYTGMITWVNQCIDQLRCIRSIVDNRYQLQILERDRLHLAQRRVAF
;
A
#
# COMPACT_ATOMS: atom_id res chain seq x y z
N MET A 1 -38.15 4.32 -12.12
CA MET A 1 -38.08 4.70 -10.69
C MET A 1 -37.32 3.62 -9.93
N TYR A 2 -36.04 3.83 -9.62
CA TYR A 2 -35.23 2.84 -8.90
C TYR A 2 -35.53 2.88 -7.38
N ASN A 3 -35.80 1.70 -6.83
CA ASN A 3 -36.38 1.50 -5.51
C ASN A 3 -35.32 1.73 -4.39
N LYS A 4 -35.35 2.92 -3.77
CA LYS A 4 -34.43 3.37 -2.71
C LYS A 4 -34.25 2.38 -1.54
N LYS A 5 -35.23 1.49 -1.29
CA LYS A 5 -35.15 0.48 -0.21
C LYS A 5 -34.08 -0.60 -0.43
N ASN A 6 -33.71 -0.93 -1.67
CA ASN A 6 -32.70 -1.96 -1.96
C ASN A 6 -31.26 -1.46 -1.82
N ILE A 7 -31.04 -0.15 -1.90
CA ILE A 7 -29.71 0.46 -1.73
C ILE A 7 -29.36 0.54 -0.24
N CYS A 8 -30.31 0.91 0.62
CA CYS A 8 -30.08 0.96 2.07
C CYS A 8 -29.75 -0.42 2.67
N LYS A 9 -30.37 -1.51 2.18
CA LYS A 9 -30.03 -2.87 2.65
C LYS A 9 -28.63 -3.32 2.25
N LYS A 10 -28.15 -2.96 1.05
CA LYS A 10 -26.78 -3.28 0.62
C LYS A 10 -25.73 -2.48 1.38
N ILE A 11 -26.01 -1.22 1.72
CA ILE A 11 -25.12 -0.37 2.53
C ILE A 11 -25.04 -0.89 3.98
N MET A 12 -26.16 -1.34 4.56
CA MET A 12 -26.17 -1.87 5.93
C MET A 12 -25.34 -3.16 6.06
N ILE A 13 -25.36 -4.04 5.05
CA ILE A 13 -24.55 -5.28 5.05
C ILE A 13 -23.05 -4.95 4.95
N TYR A 14 -22.66 -3.95 4.16
CA TYR A 14 -21.26 -3.51 4.07
C TYR A 14 -20.76 -2.87 5.37
N ILE A 15 -21.60 -2.11 6.07
CA ILE A 15 -21.23 -1.48 7.36
C ILE A 15 -21.07 -2.54 8.46
N VAL A 16 -21.92 -3.56 8.49
CA VAL A 16 -21.81 -4.68 9.45
C VAL A 16 -20.59 -5.57 9.16
N PHE A 17 -20.23 -5.76 7.88
CA PHE A 17 -19.01 -6.48 7.51
C PHE A 17 -17.74 -5.71 7.86
N ALA A 18 -17.74 -4.37 7.68
CA ALA A 18 -16.63 -3.50 8.07
C ALA A 18 -16.47 -3.41 9.59
N THR A 19 -17.56 -3.40 10.37
CA THR A 19 -17.47 -3.36 11.84
C THR A 19 -16.95 -4.68 12.43
N ASN A 20 -17.25 -5.83 11.84
CA ASN A 20 -16.68 -7.11 12.29
C ASN A 20 -15.20 -7.28 11.92
N LEU A 21 -14.72 -6.61 10.87
CA LEU A 21 -13.29 -6.55 10.55
C LEU A 21 -12.50 -5.69 11.56
N ILE A 22 -13.16 -4.69 12.14
CA ILE A 22 -12.55 -3.74 13.10
C ILE A 22 -12.43 -4.35 14.51
N HIS A 23 -13.25 -5.34 14.88
CA HIS A 23 -13.15 -5.99 16.19
C HIS A 23 -12.00 -7.01 16.30
N GLY A 24 -11.29 -7.31 15.21
CA GLY A 24 -10.10 -8.17 15.20
C GLY A 24 -8.77 -7.40 15.28
N PHE A 25 -8.78 -6.07 15.20
CA PHE A 25 -7.59 -5.23 15.31
C PHE A 25 -7.63 -4.40 16.59
N GLY A 26 -6.58 -4.51 17.39
CA GLY A 26 -6.44 -3.82 18.67
C GLY A 26 -6.78 -2.33 18.59
N LEU A 27 -7.78 -1.93 19.35
CA LEU A 27 -8.39 -0.59 19.42
C LEU A 27 -7.43 0.55 19.86
N VAL A 28 -6.19 0.24 20.24
CA VAL A 28 -5.24 1.24 20.78
C VAL A 28 -4.41 1.90 19.67
N ASP A 29 -4.18 1.24 18.54
CA ASP A 29 -3.42 1.83 17.42
C ASP A 29 -4.31 2.52 16.38
N PHE A 30 -5.58 2.11 16.24
CA PHE A 30 -6.53 2.79 15.35
C PHE A 30 -6.90 4.19 15.86
N ALA A 31 -7.02 4.37 17.18
CA ALA A 31 -7.30 5.69 17.78
C ALA A 31 -6.14 6.70 17.58
N LYS A 32 -4.89 6.24 17.55
CA LYS A 32 -3.74 7.08 17.20
C LYS A 32 -3.67 7.38 15.70
N THR A 33 -4.11 6.45 14.86
CA THR A 33 -4.21 6.68 13.42
C THR A 33 -5.36 7.64 13.09
N CYS A 34 -6.49 7.57 13.81
CA CYS A 34 -7.62 8.50 13.70
C CYS A 34 -7.38 9.88 14.35
N ALA A 35 -6.51 9.98 15.37
CA ALA A 35 -6.06 11.27 15.90
C ALA A 35 -5.05 11.98 14.97
N GLY A 36 -4.34 11.22 14.12
CA GLY A 36 -3.51 11.72 13.02
C GLY A 36 -4.25 11.87 11.67
N LEU A 37 -5.50 11.40 11.58
CA LEU A 37 -6.38 11.44 10.41
C LEU A 37 -7.63 12.30 10.68
N GLY A 38 -7.43 13.47 11.29
CA GLY A 38 -8.45 14.52 11.35
C GLY A 38 -8.84 15.13 9.99
N THR A 39 -8.36 14.58 8.87
CA THR A 39 -8.53 15.17 7.53
C THR A 39 -9.06 14.23 6.44
N VAL A 40 -9.39 12.96 6.71
CA VAL A 40 -9.83 12.02 5.65
C VAL A 40 -11.34 11.72 5.66
N LEU A 41 -12.13 12.32 6.56
CA LEU A 41 -13.58 12.07 6.67
C LEU A 41 -14.48 13.26 6.29
N LEU A 42 -14.07 14.08 5.31
CA LEU A 42 -14.93 15.08 4.67
C LEU A 42 -14.90 15.03 3.13
N ALA A 43 -14.68 13.85 2.54
CA ALA A 43 -14.65 13.65 1.09
C ALA A 43 -16.01 13.74 0.35
N ALA A 44 -17.04 14.34 0.95
CA ALA A 44 -18.27 14.74 0.25
C ALA A 44 -18.80 16.13 0.65
N GLY A 45 -18.10 16.85 1.54
CA GLY A 45 -18.49 18.18 2.03
C GLY A 45 -17.35 19.21 2.11
N ALA A 46 -16.09 18.79 2.03
CA ALA A 46 -14.92 19.69 2.05
C ALA A 46 -14.41 20.11 0.67
N THR A 47 -15.05 19.71 -0.44
CA THR A 47 -14.69 20.26 -1.75
C THR A 47 -15.04 21.75 -1.81
N ALA A 48 -16.17 22.19 -1.28
CA ALA A 48 -16.52 23.61 -1.32
C ALA A 48 -15.59 24.51 -0.47
N ALA A 49 -15.25 24.10 0.77
CA ALA A 49 -14.46 24.93 1.68
C ALA A 49 -12.94 24.90 1.42
N GLY A 50 -12.39 23.79 0.92
CA GLY A 50 -11.00 23.70 0.48
C GLY A 50 -10.75 24.45 -0.84
N ILE A 51 -11.74 24.43 -1.74
CA ILE A 51 -11.73 25.21 -2.98
C ILE A 51 -11.91 26.72 -2.69
N ASP A 52 -12.65 27.10 -1.64
CA ASP A 52 -12.85 28.51 -1.22
C ASP A 52 -11.62 29.19 -0.59
N TRP A 53 -10.62 28.42 -0.13
CA TRP A 53 -9.30 28.96 0.23
C TRP A 53 -8.51 29.27 -1.04
N LEU A 54 -8.48 28.33 -1.99
CA LEU A 54 -7.60 28.38 -3.16
C LEU A 54 -7.98 29.51 -4.11
N THR A 55 -9.25 29.92 -4.13
CA THR A 55 -9.74 31.11 -4.82
C THR A 55 -9.29 32.44 -4.20
N LYS A 56 -8.79 32.45 -2.95
CA LYS A 56 -8.31 33.65 -2.22
C LYS A 56 -6.82 33.94 -2.39
N LEU A 57 -6.06 33.06 -3.04
CA LEU A 57 -4.65 33.31 -3.31
C LEU A 57 -4.50 34.45 -4.33
N THR A 58 -3.61 35.38 -4.04
CA THR A 58 -3.15 36.33 -5.05
C THR A 58 -2.40 35.58 -6.15
N ASP A 59 -2.32 36.16 -7.34
CA ASP A 59 -1.64 35.54 -8.48
C ASP A 59 -0.18 35.17 -8.15
N ALA A 60 0.51 36.02 -7.39
CA ALA A 60 1.87 35.75 -6.92
C ALA A 60 1.93 34.57 -5.94
N GLN A 61 1.00 34.51 -4.97
CA GLN A 61 0.94 33.40 -4.02
C GLN A 61 0.59 32.07 -4.70
N LEU A 62 -0.27 32.09 -5.70
CA LEU A 62 -0.58 30.90 -6.51
C LEU A 62 0.65 30.42 -7.27
N ILE A 63 1.37 31.32 -7.94
CA ILE A 63 2.62 31.00 -8.65
C ILE A 63 3.64 30.37 -7.71
N ASP A 64 3.83 30.94 -6.51
CA ASP A 64 4.81 30.45 -5.55
C ASP A 64 4.41 29.10 -4.94
N LYS A 65 3.13 28.90 -4.60
CA LYS A 65 2.60 27.60 -4.16
C LYS A 65 2.87 26.54 -5.22
N VAL A 66 2.42 26.78 -6.45
CA VAL A 66 2.53 25.79 -7.53
C VAL A 66 3.98 25.49 -7.87
N ARG A 67 4.87 26.49 -7.83
CA ARG A 67 6.31 26.28 -8.00
C ARG A 67 6.88 25.40 -6.88
N HIS A 68 6.46 25.62 -5.64
CA HIS A 68 6.86 24.80 -4.50
C HIS A 68 6.37 23.36 -4.65
N ASP A 69 5.10 23.17 -5.00
CA ASP A 69 4.49 21.85 -5.20
C ASP A 69 5.19 21.09 -6.33
N LEU A 70 5.44 21.75 -7.48
CA LEU A 70 6.21 21.18 -8.58
C LEU A 70 7.60 20.73 -8.14
N HIS A 71 8.31 21.54 -7.34
CA HIS A 71 9.63 21.17 -6.84
C HIS A 71 9.57 19.97 -5.90
N SER A 72 8.60 19.96 -4.98
CA SER A 72 8.36 18.85 -4.05
C SER A 72 8.04 17.55 -4.80
N ILE A 73 7.11 17.59 -5.75
CA ILE A 73 6.69 16.43 -6.56
C ILE A 73 7.87 15.89 -7.38
N LYS A 74 8.65 16.76 -8.03
CA LYS A 74 9.85 16.34 -8.76
C LYS A 74 10.84 15.64 -7.84
N LYS A 75 11.11 16.22 -6.67
CA LYS A 75 12.05 15.66 -5.69
C LYS A 75 11.58 14.31 -5.13
N ASN A 76 10.30 14.20 -4.79
CA ASN A 76 9.73 12.97 -4.22
C ASN A 76 9.73 11.81 -5.23
N ASN A 77 9.66 12.12 -6.52
CA ASN A 77 9.56 11.13 -7.58
C ASN A 77 10.81 11.01 -8.46
N GLU A 78 11.88 11.73 -8.16
CA GLU A 78 13.11 11.77 -8.98
C GLU A 78 13.67 10.36 -9.22
N TYR A 79 13.71 9.55 -8.17
CA TYR A 79 14.15 8.16 -8.24
C TYR A 79 13.27 7.32 -9.18
N TYR A 80 11.94 7.37 -9.00
CA TYR A 80 11.01 6.58 -9.80
C TYR A 80 11.00 7.00 -11.26
N ILE A 81 11.05 8.30 -11.54
CA ILE A 81 11.13 8.85 -12.89
C ILE A 81 12.44 8.42 -13.56
N SER A 82 13.56 8.51 -12.85
CA SER A 82 14.88 8.08 -13.36
C SER A 82 14.90 6.59 -13.70
N LEU A 83 14.39 5.76 -12.79
CA LEU A 83 14.28 4.32 -12.98
C LEU A 83 13.36 4.01 -14.18
N PHE A 84 12.18 4.62 -14.26
CA PHE A 84 11.26 4.44 -15.38
C PHE A 84 11.90 4.83 -16.71
N LYS A 85 12.64 5.95 -16.76
CA LYS A 85 13.36 6.39 -17.96
C LYS A 85 14.46 5.41 -18.39
N GLN A 86 15.21 4.87 -17.43
CA GLN A 86 16.26 3.88 -17.68
C GLN A 86 15.69 2.59 -18.28
N HIS A 87 14.61 2.06 -17.69
CA HIS A 87 14.00 0.81 -18.14
C HIS A 87 13.27 0.96 -19.48
N LEU A 88 12.69 2.14 -19.76
CA LEU A 88 12.00 2.40 -21.02
C LEU A 88 12.90 2.89 -22.16
N ARG A 89 14.16 3.28 -21.91
CA ARG A 89 14.95 4.04 -22.90
C ARG A 89 14.13 5.21 -23.45
N TRP A 90 13.64 6.03 -22.53
CA TRP A 90 12.65 7.09 -22.77
C TRP A 90 12.91 7.95 -24.02
N ASP A 91 14.19 8.22 -24.32
CA ASP A 91 14.63 8.98 -25.50
C ASP A 91 14.22 8.37 -26.86
N ARG A 92 13.71 7.12 -26.88
CA ARG A 92 13.30 6.41 -28.11
C ARG A 92 11.79 6.24 -28.25
N TYR A 93 10.99 6.62 -27.26
CA TYR A 93 9.55 6.39 -27.27
C TYR A 93 8.79 7.65 -27.68
N ASN A 94 8.29 7.66 -28.93
CA ASN A 94 7.29 8.62 -29.37
C ASN A 94 5.97 8.39 -28.61
N GLN A 95 5.25 9.48 -28.32
CA GLN A 95 3.96 9.51 -27.58
C GLN A 95 2.88 8.55 -28.11
N THR A 96 3.04 7.99 -29.32
CA THR A 96 2.10 7.06 -29.97
C THR A 96 2.10 5.64 -29.40
N VAL A 97 3.07 5.28 -28.56
CA VAL A 97 3.29 3.89 -28.08
C VAL A 97 2.94 3.71 -26.59
N ARG A 98 2.14 4.62 -26.02
CA ARG A 98 1.75 4.59 -24.58
C ARG A 98 1.12 3.26 -24.14
N HIS A 99 0.40 2.56 -25.02
CA HIS A 99 -0.23 1.28 -24.67
C HIS A 99 0.74 0.08 -24.65
N ASP A 100 1.78 0.07 -25.48
CA ASP A 100 2.73 -1.05 -25.53
C ASP A 100 3.75 -0.94 -24.40
N VAL A 101 4.09 0.28 -23.97
CA VAL A 101 4.94 0.55 -22.79
C VAL A 101 4.43 -0.17 -21.53
N LEU A 102 3.10 -0.23 -21.37
CA LEU A 102 2.46 -0.92 -20.25
C LEU A 102 2.53 -2.46 -20.32
N GLN A 103 3.06 -3.03 -21.40
CA GLN A 103 3.21 -4.48 -21.60
C GLN A 103 4.68 -4.91 -21.73
N VAL A 104 5.58 -3.98 -22.03
CA VAL A 104 6.99 -4.27 -22.35
C VAL A 104 7.89 -4.31 -21.11
N LEU A 105 7.50 -3.65 -20.02
CA LEU A 105 8.33 -3.60 -18.81
C LEU A 105 8.40 -4.95 -18.10
N SER A 106 9.63 -5.34 -17.77
CA SER A 106 9.92 -6.61 -17.10
C SER A 106 9.49 -6.61 -15.62
N GLU A 107 9.26 -7.79 -15.07
CA GLU A 107 9.02 -7.98 -13.63
C GLU A 107 10.13 -7.39 -12.75
N GLN A 108 11.39 -7.34 -13.22
CA GLN A 108 12.49 -6.70 -12.50
C GLN A 108 12.20 -5.24 -12.14
N PHE A 109 11.56 -4.50 -13.06
CA PHE A 109 11.21 -3.11 -12.79
C PHE A 109 10.15 -2.98 -11.68
N LEU A 110 9.18 -3.90 -11.65
CA LEU A 110 8.20 -3.97 -10.56
C LEU A 110 8.89 -4.29 -9.23
N TYR A 111 9.85 -5.21 -9.24
CA TYR A 111 10.65 -5.54 -8.06
C TYR A 111 11.43 -4.32 -7.55
N ASP A 112 12.12 -3.60 -8.45
CA ASP A 112 12.93 -2.44 -8.09
C ASP A 112 12.07 -1.34 -7.45
N ILE A 113 10.93 -0.97 -8.06
CA ILE A 113 9.96 -0.02 -7.48
C ILE A 113 9.44 -0.52 -6.13
N ALA A 114 9.08 -1.78 -6.04
CA ALA A 114 8.50 -2.30 -4.83
C ALA A 114 9.56 -2.24 -3.71
N SER A 115 10.82 -2.62 -4.00
CA SER A 115 11.91 -2.74 -3.04
C SER A 115 12.38 -1.40 -2.46
N THR A 116 12.14 -0.28 -3.17
CA THR A 116 12.45 1.05 -2.66
C THR A 116 11.50 1.55 -1.59
N ASN A 117 10.40 0.84 -1.31
CA ASN A 117 9.57 1.06 -0.11
C ASN A 117 10.25 0.52 1.16
N ASP A 118 11.57 0.66 1.23
CA ASP A 118 12.43 0.09 2.24
C ASP A 118 12.06 0.61 3.64
N THR A 119 11.54 -0.34 4.44
CA THR A 119 11.78 -0.54 5.87
C THR A 119 11.30 0.44 6.95
N ARG A 120 10.81 1.66 6.70
CA ARG A 120 10.51 2.57 7.84
C ARG A 120 9.06 2.78 8.26
N TYR A 121 8.07 2.66 7.37
CA TYR A 121 6.70 3.13 7.71
C TYR A 121 5.53 2.24 7.31
N GLY A 122 5.75 1.04 6.77
CA GLY A 122 4.67 0.09 6.50
C GLY A 122 3.57 0.62 5.55
N GLN A 123 3.84 1.70 4.83
CA GLN A 123 2.89 2.27 3.89
C GLN A 123 2.80 1.34 2.67
N PRO A 124 1.59 0.87 2.32
CA PRO A 124 1.38 0.16 1.07
C PRO A 124 1.65 1.15 -0.07
N PHE A 125 2.47 0.73 -1.04
CA PHE A 125 2.51 1.31 -2.38
C PHE A 125 3.08 2.76 -2.42
N PRO A 126 3.55 3.27 -3.58
CA PRO A 126 3.72 4.70 -3.74
C PRO A 126 2.33 5.35 -3.89
N SER A 127 1.56 5.36 -2.80
CA SER A 127 0.36 6.20 -2.67
C SER A 127 0.69 7.67 -2.97
N SER A 128 1.95 8.06 -2.74
CA SER A 128 2.55 9.32 -3.15
C SER A 128 2.45 9.58 -4.65
N VAL A 129 2.73 8.62 -5.54
CA VAL A 129 2.66 8.87 -7.01
C VAL A 129 1.22 9.18 -7.44
N VAL A 130 0.24 8.44 -6.91
CA VAL A 130 -1.17 8.67 -7.21
C VAL A 130 -1.66 10.02 -6.66
N GLN A 131 -1.24 10.35 -5.42
CA GLN A 131 -1.54 11.63 -4.79
C GLN A 131 -0.89 12.79 -5.55
N ASP A 132 0.38 12.66 -5.91
CA ASP A 132 1.15 13.67 -6.64
C ASP A 132 0.57 13.91 -8.03
N CYS A 133 0.18 12.86 -8.77
CA CYS A 133 -0.58 13.02 -10.02
C CYS A 133 -1.89 13.80 -9.82
N SER A 134 -2.63 13.50 -8.75
CA SER A 134 -3.89 14.18 -8.45
C SER A 134 -3.65 15.66 -8.09
N GLN A 135 -2.56 15.95 -7.38
CA GLN A 135 -2.13 17.31 -7.06
C GLN A 135 -1.74 18.09 -8.32
N LEU A 136 -0.97 17.46 -9.24
CA LEU A 136 -0.64 18.07 -10.53
C LEU A 136 -1.88 18.40 -11.36
N GLU A 137 -2.85 17.49 -11.45
CA GLU A 137 -4.13 17.71 -12.13
C GLU A 137 -4.89 18.91 -11.56
N GLN A 138 -4.89 19.06 -10.23
CA GLN A 138 -5.51 20.19 -9.53
C GLN A 138 -4.77 21.50 -9.82
N ASP A 139 -3.44 21.53 -9.69
CA ASP A 139 -2.65 22.74 -9.91
C ASP A 139 -2.70 23.21 -11.37
N ILE A 140 -2.69 22.29 -12.34
CA ILE A 140 -2.90 22.60 -13.77
C ILE A 140 -4.28 23.25 -13.96
N SER A 141 -5.33 22.63 -13.41
CA SER A 141 -6.69 23.15 -13.55
C SER A 141 -6.84 24.55 -12.94
N LEU A 142 -6.25 24.78 -11.76
CA LEU A 142 -6.25 26.08 -11.08
C LEU A 142 -5.51 27.15 -11.89
N LEU A 143 -4.33 26.83 -12.44
CA LEU A 143 -3.58 27.76 -13.27
C LEU A 143 -4.32 28.11 -14.56
N LEU A 144 -4.91 27.12 -15.24
CA LEU A 144 -5.68 27.35 -16.46
C LEU A 144 -6.89 28.24 -16.21
N GLN A 145 -7.62 27.99 -15.11
CA GLN A 145 -8.73 28.85 -14.70
C GLN A 145 -8.26 30.28 -14.44
N ARG A 146 -7.17 30.48 -13.69
CA ARG A 146 -6.67 31.82 -13.37
C ARG A 146 -6.11 32.55 -14.60
N ILE A 147 -5.46 31.84 -15.52
CA ILE A 147 -5.02 32.37 -16.81
C ILE A 147 -6.23 32.91 -17.58
N GLU A 148 -7.31 32.13 -17.67
CA GLU A 148 -8.53 32.56 -18.37
C GLU A 148 -9.18 33.78 -17.71
N GLU A 149 -9.24 33.82 -16.37
CA GLU A 149 -9.75 34.97 -15.60
C GLU A 149 -8.96 36.26 -15.89
N ILE A 150 -7.63 36.18 -15.93
CA ILE A 150 -6.79 37.34 -16.26
C ILE A 150 -7.00 37.75 -17.72
N GLN A 151 -7.02 36.80 -18.66
CA GLN A 151 -7.20 37.08 -20.09
C GLN A 151 -8.54 37.71 -20.45
N ARG A 152 -9.60 37.45 -19.67
CA ARG A 152 -10.93 38.05 -19.86
C ARG A 152 -10.99 39.53 -19.44
N ARG A 153 -9.95 40.07 -18.77
CA ARG A 153 -9.90 41.48 -18.38
C ARG A 153 -9.73 42.38 -19.60
N ALA A 154 -10.47 43.48 -19.66
CA ALA A 154 -10.45 44.42 -20.78
C ALA A 154 -9.10 45.14 -20.96
N VAL A 155 -8.38 45.36 -19.86
CA VAL A 155 -7.04 45.99 -19.85
C VAL A 155 -6.14 45.14 -18.97
N LEU A 156 -4.98 44.74 -19.52
CA LEU A 156 -3.95 43.99 -18.80
C LEU A 156 -2.86 44.94 -18.32
N THR A 157 -2.59 44.93 -17.01
CA THR A 157 -1.43 45.62 -16.44
C THR A 157 -0.13 44.91 -16.81
N GLU A 158 1.01 45.57 -16.60
CA GLU A 158 2.32 44.92 -16.76
C GLU A 158 2.50 43.72 -15.82
N GLN A 159 1.99 43.84 -14.58
CA GLN A 159 1.98 42.75 -13.61
C GLN A 159 1.13 41.56 -14.08
N ASP A 160 -0.03 41.81 -14.70
CA ASP A 160 -0.88 40.76 -15.26
C ASP A 160 -0.15 40.00 -16.38
N ARG A 161 0.58 40.72 -17.25
CA ARG A 161 1.38 40.10 -18.32
C ARG A 161 2.51 39.25 -17.75
N TYR A 162 3.19 39.73 -16.72
CA TYR A 162 4.24 38.98 -16.02
C TYR A 162 3.66 37.70 -15.38
N ASN A 163 2.57 37.82 -14.63
CA ASN A 163 1.90 36.69 -13.98
C ASN A 163 1.41 35.67 -15.02
N LEU A 164 0.79 36.11 -16.12
CA LEU A 164 0.38 35.24 -17.21
C LEU A 164 1.53 34.45 -17.82
N SER A 165 2.67 35.11 -18.08
CA SER A 165 3.86 34.43 -18.60
C SER A 165 4.37 33.38 -17.61
N ALA A 166 4.44 33.71 -16.33
CA ALA A 166 4.89 32.79 -15.29
C ALA A 166 3.94 31.58 -15.13
N MET A 167 2.62 31.82 -15.12
CA MET A 167 1.63 30.76 -15.02
C MET A 167 1.68 29.81 -16.23
N ARG A 168 1.82 30.33 -17.45
CA ARG A 168 1.95 29.49 -18.67
C ARG A 168 3.18 28.58 -18.63
N VAL A 169 4.33 29.15 -18.27
CA VAL A 169 5.58 28.36 -18.12
C VAL A 169 5.40 27.28 -17.05
N LEU A 170 4.77 27.59 -15.92
CA LEU A 170 4.47 26.59 -14.88
C LEU A 170 3.51 25.51 -15.39
N THR A 171 2.45 25.88 -16.11
CA THR A 171 1.51 24.92 -16.70
C THR A 171 2.21 23.96 -17.65
N GLU A 172 3.07 24.45 -18.55
CA GLU A 172 3.85 23.60 -19.46
C GLU A 172 4.76 22.62 -18.69
N GLN A 173 5.42 23.09 -17.63
CA GLN A 173 6.26 22.25 -16.79
C GLN A 173 5.44 21.20 -16.03
N LEU A 174 4.28 21.57 -15.48
CA LEU A 174 3.39 20.64 -14.79
C LEU A 174 2.85 19.57 -15.73
N VAL A 175 2.40 19.95 -16.94
CA VAL A 175 1.92 19.02 -17.96
C VAL A 175 3.03 18.02 -18.32
N SER A 176 4.25 18.49 -18.55
CA SER A 176 5.39 17.60 -18.83
C SER A 176 5.64 16.58 -17.72
N VAL A 177 5.60 17.00 -16.45
CA VAL A 177 5.78 16.08 -15.31
C VAL A 177 4.57 15.15 -15.16
N GLN A 178 3.35 15.65 -15.40
CA GLN A 178 2.13 14.86 -15.36
C GLN A 178 2.14 13.75 -16.41
N GLU A 179 2.69 13.98 -17.60
CA GLU A 179 2.82 12.93 -18.61
C GLU A 179 3.73 11.79 -18.14
N GLU A 180 4.88 12.13 -17.55
CA GLU A 180 5.83 11.14 -17.03
C GLU A 180 5.24 10.36 -15.85
N LEU A 181 4.70 11.07 -14.85
CA LEU A 181 4.11 10.46 -13.66
C LEU A 181 2.79 9.75 -13.95
N GLY A 182 2.00 10.23 -14.90
CA GLY A 182 0.75 9.61 -15.32
C GLY A 182 0.98 8.22 -15.91
N LEU A 183 2.00 8.08 -16.76
CA LEU A 183 2.39 6.78 -17.31
C LEU A 183 2.88 5.82 -16.24
N LEU A 184 3.69 6.32 -15.30
CA LEU A 184 4.12 5.53 -14.15
C LEU A 184 2.92 5.12 -13.28
N LYS A 185 2.02 6.05 -12.96
CA LYS A 185 0.77 5.80 -12.22
C LYS A 185 -0.07 4.72 -12.90
N ASP A 186 -0.28 4.81 -14.21
CA ASP A 186 -1.06 3.84 -14.97
C ASP A 186 -0.40 2.45 -14.96
N TYR A 187 0.92 2.40 -15.14
CA TYR A 187 1.69 1.15 -15.06
C TYR A 187 1.56 0.51 -13.68
N ILE A 188 1.82 1.27 -12.62
CA ILE A 188 1.76 0.77 -11.25
C ILE A 188 0.31 0.36 -10.90
N THR A 189 -0.70 1.13 -11.32
CA THR A 189 -2.12 0.79 -11.12
C THR A 189 -2.50 -0.52 -11.80
N LYS A 190 -2.05 -0.72 -13.04
CA LYS A 190 -2.25 -1.97 -13.78
C LYS A 190 -1.63 -3.17 -13.06
N HIS A 191 -0.49 -2.97 -12.40
CA HIS A 191 0.25 -4.00 -11.67
C HIS A 191 0.02 -3.98 -10.15
N ILE A 192 -1.05 -3.36 -9.65
CA ILE A 192 -1.35 -3.24 -8.21
C ILE A 192 -1.31 -4.59 -7.47
N SER A 193 -1.74 -5.66 -8.13
CA SER A 193 -1.71 -7.02 -7.57
C SER A 193 -0.30 -7.57 -7.33
N TYR A 194 0.70 -7.13 -8.10
CA TYR A 194 2.11 -7.43 -7.83
C TYR A 194 2.55 -6.82 -6.51
N PHE A 195 2.29 -5.53 -6.33
CA PHE A 195 2.72 -4.78 -5.14
C PHE A 195 2.04 -5.28 -3.87
N ASN A 196 0.75 -5.65 -3.97
CA ASN A 196 0.04 -6.28 -2.85
C ASN A 196 0.68 -7.62 -2.46
N LEU A 197 1.06 -8.46 -3.45
CA LEU A 197 1.75 -9.71 -3.19
C LEU A 197 3.14 -9.45 -2.58
N ALA A 198 3.89 -8.47 -3.10
CA ALA A 198 5.20 -8.05 -2.60
C ALA A 198 5.15 -7.64 -1.13
N GLN A 199 4.21 -6.77 -0.79
CA GLN A 199 4.00 -6.32 0.57
C GLN A 199 3.61 -7.47 1.49
N CYS A 200 2.69 -8.34 1.07
CA CYS A 200 2.27 -9.49 1.87
C CYS A 200 3.46 -10.41 2.17
N GLY A 201 4.26 -10.75 1.15
CA GLY A 201 5.44 -11.57 1.36
C GLY A 201 6.51 -10.92 2.22
N TRP A 202 6.78 -9.61 2.09
CA TRP A 202 7.74 -8.94 2.96
C TRP A 202 7.29 -8.84 4.41
N GLN A 203 5.99 -8.64 4.64
CA GLN A 203 5.43 -8.69 5.99
C GLN A 203 5.67 -10.07 6.62
N VAL A 204 5.47 -11.14 5.86
CA VAL A 204 5.80 -12.50 6.31
C VAL A 204 7.28 -12.66 6.58
N ASN A 205 8.14 -12.24 5.65
CA ASN A 205 9.59 -12.33 5.82
C ASN A 205 10.06 -11.57 7.08
N LYS A 206 9.44 -10.44 7.40
CA LYS A 206 9.71 -9.65 8.62
C LYS A 206 9.17 -10.34 9.88
N LEU A 207 7.95 -10.88 9.84
CA LEU A 207 7.30 -11.50 11.00
C LEU A 207 7.97 -12.83 11.39
N TYR A 208 8.51 -13.54 10.41
CA TYR A 208 9.12 -14.87 10.56
C TYR A 208 10.62 -14.87 10.23
N THR A 209 11.30 -13.73 10.34
CA THR A 209 12.74 -13.63 10.03
C THR A 209 13.55 -14.65 10.84
N ALA A 210 13.36 -14.69 12.17
CA ALA A 210 14.08 -15.60 13.04
C ALA A 210 13.74 -17.07 12.74
N ASP A 211 12.46 -17.37 12.46
CA ASP A 211 12.00 -18.70 12.10
C ASP A 211 12.63 -19.18 10.79
N PHE A 212 12.71 -18.32 9.78
CA PHE A 212 13.35 -18.61 8.51
C PHE A 212 14.87 -18.75 8.62
N GLU A 213 15.53 -17.94 9.45
CA GLU A 213 16.96 -18.11 9.74
C GLU A 213 17.24 -19.48 10.36
N VAL A 214 16.48 -19.86 11.39
CA VAL A 214 16.60 -21.16 12.05
C VAL A 214 16.28 -22.31 11.09
N TYR A 215 15.22 -22.19 10.29
CA TYR A 215 14.91 -23.18 9.26
C TYR A 215 16.06 -23.35 8.27
N ASN A 216 16.61 -22.26 7.74
CA ASN A 216 17.68 -22.35 6.75
C ASN A 216 18.98 -22.93 7.33
N LEU A 217 19.27 -22.66 8.61
CA LEU A 217 20.43 -23.21 9.32
C LEU A 217 20.28 -24.71 9.63
N TYR A 218 19.08 -25.15 10.03
CA TYR A 218 18.87 -26.49 10.60
C TYR A 218 17.87 -27.37 9.83
N LYS A 219 17.50 -27.04 8.59
CA LYS A 219 16.54 -27.84 7.79
C LYS A 219 16.88 -29.32 7.63
N TYR A 220 18.14 -29.72 7.83
CA TYR A 220 18.59 -31.11 7.79
C TYR A 220 18.83 -31.74 9.17
N ASP A 221 18.66 -30.97 10.25
CA ASP A 221 18.79 -31.41 11.64
C ASP A 221 17.53 -31.03 12.41
N GLN A 222 16.55 -31.96 12.42
CA GLN A 222 15.25 -31.71 13.03
C GLN A 222 15.31 -31.47 14.54
N TYR A 223 16.32 -32.01 15.23
CA TYR A 223 16.47 -31.82 16.67
C TYR A 223 16.86 -30.37 16.98
N ASN A 224 17.91 -29.88 16.31
CA ASN A 224 18.34 -28.48 16.48
C ASN A 224 17.29 -27.51 15.93
N LEU A 225 16.61 -27.85 14.84
CA LEU A 225 15.51 -27.05 14.30
C LEU A 225 14.39 -26.88 15.33
N LEU A 226 13.88 -27.97 15.91
CA LEU A 226 12.83 -27.92 16.92
C LEU A 226 13.28 -27.16 18.17
N SER A 227 14.48 -27.43 18.68
CA SER A 227 14.98 -26.77 19.89
C SER A 227 15.09 -25.24 19.73
N ASN A 228 15.53 -24.77 18.55
CA ASN A 228 15.64 -23.34 18.29
C ASN A 228 14.27 -22.69 18.03
N LEU A 229 13.37 -23.38 17.31
CA LEU A 229 11.99 -22.94 17.13
C LEU A 229 11.25 -22.85 18.47
N ASP A 230 11.41 -23.83 19.37
CA ASP A 230 10.82 -23.80 20.72
C ASP A 230 11.23 -22.52 21.46
N SER A 231 12.52 -22.14 21.39
CA SER A 231 13.00 -20.89 22.01
C SER A 231 12.37 -19.64 21.40
N ILE A 232 12.20 -19.60 20.07
CA ILE A 232 11.53 -18.49 19.38
C ILE A 232 10.07 -18.40 19.81
N ILE A 233 9.33 -19.51 19.81
CA ILE A 233 7.91 -19.58 20.15
C ILE A 233 7.69 -19.15 21.61
N HIS A 234 8.49 -19.66 22.55
CA HIS A 234 8.42 -19.26 23.95
C HIS A 234 8.72 -17.77 24.17
N THR A 235 9.62 -17.20 23.37
CA THR A 235 9.92 -15.77 23.41
C THR A 235 8.76 -14.94 22.84
N LYS A 236 8.18 -15.38 21.72
CA LYS A 236 7.11 -14.69 21.00
C LYS A 236 5.79 -14.65 21.79
N TYR A 237 5.41 -15.75 22.45
CA TYR A 237 4.16 -15.87 23.21
C TYR A 237 4.41 -15.92 24.72
N LYS A 238 5.41 -15.17 25.20
CA LYS A 238 5.78 -15.14 26.62
C LYS A 238 4.55 -14.87 27.49
N TYR A 239 4.41 -15.62 28.58
CA TYR A 239 3.31 -15.53 29.55
C TYR A 239 1.93 -15.96 29.04
N THR A 240 1.84 -16.61 27.87
CA THR A 240 0.57 -17.12 27.36
C THR A 240 0.46 -18.63 27.57
N ASN A 241 -0.73 -19.12 27.91
CA ASN A 241 -1.00 -20.55 27.95
C ASN A 241 -1.23 -21.05 26.52
N PHE A 242 -0.82 -22.29 26.23
CA PHE A 242 -0.98 -22.92 24.91
C PHE A 242 -0.26 -22.20 23.74
N ILE A 243 0.99 -21.80 23.96
CA ILE A 243 1.82 -21.08 22.97
C ILE A 243 1.93 -21.76 21.59
N TYR A 244 1.93 -23.10 21.50
CA TYR A 244 2.03 -23.81 20.24
C TYR A 244 0.71 -23.78 19.48
N ILE A 245 -0.44 -23.71 20.19
CA ILE A 245 -1.75 -23.49 19.55
C ILE A 245 -1.76 -22.13 18.85
N LEU A 246 -1.42 -21.07 19.59
CA LEU A 246 -1.41 -19.70 19.05
C LEU A 246 -0.43 -19.56 17.89
N TYR A 247 0.76 -20.14 18.02
CA TYR A 247 1.77 -20.11 16.96
C TYR A 247 1.32 -20.82 15.68
N VAL A 248 0.71 -22.00 15.80
CA VAL A 248 0.19 -22.74 14.64
C VAL A 248 -1.00 -22.01 14.01
N GLU A 249 -1.89 -21.43 14.80
CA GLU A 249 -3.01 -20.62 14.29
C GLU A 249 -2.51 -19.40 13.50
N ASP A 250 -1.51 -18.67 14.02
CA ASP A 250 -0.89 -17.53 13.33
C ASP A 250 -0.19 -17.97 12.02
N LEU A 251 0.51 -19.10 12.05
CA LEU A 251 1.14 -19.70 10.85
C LEU A 251 0.10 -20.05 9.79
N GLU A 252 -0.97 -20.74 10.17
CA GLU A 252 -2.02 -21.17 9.25
C GLU A 252 -2.77 -19.96 8.66
N ALA A 253 -3.08 -18.95 9.48
CA ALA A 253 -3.65 -17.69 9.01
C ALA A 253 -2.72 -16.99 8.00
N THR A 254 -1.42 -16.95 8.29
CA THR A 254 -0.41 -16.35 7.40
C THR A 254 -0.29 -17.10 6.07
N ILE A 255 -0.20 -18.43 6.11
CA ILE A 255 -0.14 -19.29 4.93
C ILE A 255 -1.38 -19.07 4.05
N ASN A 256 -2.57 -19.04 4.67
CA ASN A 256 -3.82 -18.81 3.94
C ASN A 256 -3.87 -17.42 3.29
N ASN A 257 -3.39 -16.38 3.98
CA ASN A 257 -3.29 -15.03 3.42
C ASN A 257 -2.31 -14.96 2.23
N LEU A 258 -1.14 -15.58 2.33
CA LEU A 258 -0.18 -15.66 1.21
C LEU A 258 -0.78 -16.41 0.01
N LEU A 259 -1.45 -17.54 0.25
CA LEU A 259 -2.12 -18.31 -0.81
C LEU A 259 -3.22 -17.48 -1.49
N PHE A 260 -4.03 -16.77 -0.70
CA PHE A 260 -5.06 -15.87 -1.22
C PHE A 260 -4.43 -14.76 -2.07
N SER A 261 -3.44 -14.05 -1.54
CA SER A 261 -2.74 -12.97 -2.26
C SER A 261 -2.10 -13.47 -3.56
N ARG A 262 -1.44 -14.64 -3.52
CA ARG A 262 -0.84 -15.28 -4.70
C ARG A 262 -1.88 -15.63 -5.75
N ASN A 263 -3.04 -16.15 -5.35
CA ASN A 263 -4.09 -16.55 -6.28
C ASN A 263 -4.84 -15.37 -6.91
N ASN A 264 -4.71 -14.17 -6.33
CA ASN A 264 -5.37 -12.95 -6.81
C ASN A 264 -4.45 -12.04 -7.65
N VAL A 265 -3.29 -12.55 -8.09
CA VAL A 265 -2.45 -11.81 -9.02
C VAL A 265 -3.09 -11.71 -10.39
N ALA A 266 -3.03 -10.52 -10.99
CA ALA A 266 -3.63 -10.27 -12.31
C ALA A 266 -2.80 -10.84 -13.47
N TYR A 267 -1.50 -11.10 -13.24
CA TYR A 267 -0.55 -11.58 -14.25
C TYR A 267 0.37 -12.65 -13.66
N ASN A 268 1.03 -13.40 -14.54
CA ASN A 268 2.00 -14.43 -14.12
C ASN A 268 3.37 -13.82 -13.79
N TYR A 269 3.50 -13.25 -12.59
CA TYR A 269 4.74 -12.70 -12.05
C TYR A 269 5.66 -13.84 -11.57
N THR A 270 6.44 -14.41 -12.47
CA THR A 270 7.13 -15.69 -12.23
C THR A 270 8.12 -15.61 -11.08
N GLY A 271 8.91 -14.53 -10.98
CA GLY A 271 9.88 -14.34 -9.90
C GLY A 271 9.21 -14.23 -8.54
N MET A 272 8.20 -13.36 -8.45
CA MET A 272 7.47 -13.08 -7.22
C MET A 272 6.64 -14.28 -6.75
N ILE A 273 5.97 -14.98 -7.66
CA ILE A 273 5.22 -16.20 -7.35
C ILE A 273 6.17 -17.29 -6.85
N THR A 274 7.34 -17.45 -7.48
CA THR A 274 8.35 -18.43 -7.05
C THR A 274 8.83 -18.13 -5.64
N TRP A 275 9.16 -16.87 -5.35
CA TRP A 275 9.60 -16.46 -4.02
C TRP A 275 8.51 -16.67 -2.95
N VAL A 276 7.24 -16.30 -3.23
CA VAL A 276 6.13 -16.53 -2.29
C VAL A 276 5.89 -18.01 -2.05
N ASN A 277 5.98 -18.85 -3.08
CA ASN A 277 5.85 -20.30 -2.91
C ASN A 277 6.97 -20.84 -1.99
N GLN A 278 8.20 -20.35 -2.12
CA GLN A 278 9.28 -20.72 -1.20
C GLN A 278 8.95 -20.32 0.25
N CYS A 279 8.43 -19.11 0.49
CA CYS A 279 7.98 -18.71 1.83
C CYS A 279 6.87 -19.63 2.37
N ILE A 280 5.87 -19.95 1.55
CA ILE A 280 4.77 -20.86 1.93
C ILE A 280 5.32 -22.24 2.32
N ASP A 281 6.23 -22.79 1.52
CA ASP A 281 6.81 -24.10 1.76
C ASP A 281 7.64 -24.12 3.05
N GLN A 282 8.42 -23.08 3.31
CA GLN A 282 9.17 -22.94 4.57
C GLN A 282 8.23 -22.89 5.79
N LEU A 283 7.18 -22.06 5.75
CA LEU A 283 6.20 -21.97 6.82
C LEU A 283 5.49 -23.32 7.07
N ARG A 284 5.14 -24.05 6.01
CA ARG A 284 4.56 -25.39 6.11
C ARG A 284 5.51 -26.39 6.75
N CYS A 285 6.79 -26.36 6.37
CA CYS A 285 7.81 -27.19 7.01
C CYS A 285 7.92 -26.87 8.50
N ILE A 286 8.02 -25.59 8.86
CA ILE A 286 8.08 -25.16 10.27
C ILE A 286 6.84 -25.65 11.05
N ARG A 287 5.64 -25.48 10.49
CA ARG A 287 4.39 -25.99 11.07
C ARG A 287 4.44 -27.50 11.30
N SER A 288 5.00 -28.27 10.36
CA SER A 288 5.13 -29.73 10.50
C SER A 288 6.10 -30.16 11.61
N ILE A 289 7.17 -29.38 11.84
CA ILE A 289 8.15 -29.67 12.90
C ILE A 289 7.52 -29.53 14.29
N VAL A 290 6.65 -28.53 14.48
CA VAL A 290 6.02 -28.24 15.78
C VAL A 290 4.69 -28.98 16.00
N ASP A 291 4.22 -29.78 15.04
CA ASP A 291 2.89 -30.40 15.06
C ASP A 291 2.67 -31.29 16.30
N ASN A 292 3.69 -32.06 16.71
CA ASN A 292 3.59 -32.88 17.93
C ASN A 292 3.39 -32.04 19.20
N ARG A 293 4.08 -30.89 19.33
CA ARG A 293 3.93 -29.98 20.47
C ARG A 293 2.54 -29.33 20.48
N TYR A 294 2.05 -28.98 19.29
CA TYR A 294 0.71 -28.46 19.08
C TYR A 294 -0.37 -29.47 19.50
N GLN A 295 -0.29 -30.73 19.03
CA GLN A 295 -1.26 -31.77 19.39
C GLN A 295 -1.28 -32.05 20.90
N LEU A 296 -0.12 -32.07 21.56
CA LEU A 296 -0.04 -32.23 23.02
C LEU A 296 -0.76 -31.11 23.77
N GLN A 297 -0.61 -29.85 23.32
CA GLN A 297 -1.30 -28.72 23.94
C GLN A 297 -2.80 -28.71 23.69
N ILE A 298 -3.28 -29.17 22.52
CA ILE A 298 -4.72 -29.36 22.30
C ILE A 298 -5.28 -30.35 23.31
N LEU A 299 -4.63 -31.51 23.47
CA LEU A 299 -5.05 -32.54 24.42
C LEU A 299 -5.06 -32.01 25.87
N GLU A 300 -4.06 -31.24 26.25
CA GLU A 300 -3.99 -30.61 27.57
C GLU A 300 -5.13 -29.61 27.79
N ARG A 301 -5.38 -28.72 26.82
CA ARG A 301 -6.47 -27.75 26.85
C ARG A 301 -7.83 -28.43 27.00
N ASP A 302 -8.07 -29.47 26.21
CA ASP A 302 -9.34 -30.20 26.22
C ASP A 302 -9.53 -30.96 27.54
N ARG A 303 -8.46 -31.53 28.11
CA ARG A 303 -8.49 -32.14 29.46
C ARG A 303 -8.86 -31.11 30.54
N LEU A 304 -8.29 -29.91 30.51
CA LEU A 304 -8.59 -28.86 31.47
C LEU A 304 -10.05 -28.39 31.35
N HIS A 305 -10.56 -28.20 30.13
CA HIS A 305 -11.96 -27.87 29.90
C HIS A 305 -12.92 -28.96 30.41
N LEU A 306 -12.61 -30.24 30.18
CA LEU A 306 -13.41 -31.35 30.68
C LEU A 306 -13.40 -31.43 32.21
N ALA A 307 -12.26 -31.20 32.85
CA ALA A 307 -12.16 -31.17 34.31
C ALA A 307 -13.00 -30.05 34.93
N GLN A 308 -12.95 -28.84 34.37
CA GLN A 308 -13.77 -27.71 34.82
C GLN A 308 -15.27 -27.97 34.67
N ARG A 309 -15.70 -28.62 33.57
CA ARG A 309 -17.10 -28.98 33.36
C ARG A 309 -17.60 -30.04 34.34
N ARG A 310 -16.76 -31.02 34.71
CA ARG A 310 -17.12 -32.06 35.70
C ARG A 310 -17.27 -31.53 37.12
N VAL A 311 -16.61 -30.43 37.47
CA VAL A 311 -16.77 -29.76 38.78
C VAL A 311 -18.03 -28.88 38.83
N ALA A 312 -18.59 -28.52 37.67
CA ALA A 312 -19.80 -27.70 37.55
C ALA A 312 -21.12 -28.51 37.58
N PHE A 313 -21.05 -29.85 37.67
CA PHE A 313 -22.17 -30.77 37.88
C PHE A 313 -22.07 -31.41 39.26
#